data_AF-A0A6G1RPV3-F1
#
_entry.id   AF-A0A6G1RPV3-F1
#
_cell.length_a   1.000
_cell.length_b   1.000
_cell.length_c   1.000
_cell.angle_alpha   90.00
_cell.angle_beta   90.00
_cell.angle_gamma   90.00
#
_symmetry.space_group_name_H-M   'P 1'
#
loop_
_entity.id
_entity.type
_entity.pdbx_description
1 polymer ?
#
loop_
_entity_poly.entity_id
_entity_poly.type
_entity_poly.pdbx_seq_one_letter_code
_entity_poly.pdbx_strand_id
1 'polypeptide(L)'
;LLKRIEDYELNPFGEEVFITEKQRDSIGGPKAYTRCLISSVTADSSASCNEPSQLEVYKMTSQPRGVCLILNNHSFAKAREAVVELKNLKDRTGTDKDAADLKRVFRKLHFIVEEHRDLTAEQIYKTVDTYRRKDHKDKDCFVCCILSHGKRG
;
A
#
# COMPACT_ATOMS: atom_id res chain seq x y z
N LEU A 1 -0.33 8.14 23.94
CA LEU A 1 -1.15 7.85 22.74
C LEU A 1 -1.82 9.12 22.22
N LEU A 2 -2.65 9.84 23.00
CA LEU A 2 -3.22 11.15 22.59
C LEU A 2 -2.15 12.13 22.06
N LYS A 3 -1.04 12.32 22.79
CA LYS A 3 0.11 13.16 22.36
C LYS A 3 0.71 12.81 20.98
N ARG A 4 0.47 11.60 20.44
CA ARG A 4 1.04 11.16 19.14
C ARG A 4 0.11 11.45 17.95
N ILE A 5 -1.06 12.04 18.23
CA ILE A 5 -2.07 12.42 17.24
C ILE A 5 -1.97 13.93 16.97
N GLU A 6 -1.74 14.74 18.01
CA GLU A 6 -1.50 16.19 17.90
C GLU A 6 -0.32 16.52 16.95
N ASP A 7 0.75 15.70 16.97
CA ASP A 7 1.91 15.82 16.07
C ASP A 7 1.54 15.74 14.57
N TYR A 8 0.42 15.10 14.22
CA TYR A 8 -0.06 14.98 12.82
C TYR A 8 -0.99 16.11 12.40
N GLU A 9 -1.66 16.79 13.34
CA GLU A 9 -2.63 17.86 13.03
C GLU A 9 -1.99 19.25 12.94
N LEU A 10 -0.76 19.41 13.47
CA LEU A 10 -0.06 20.70 13.52
C LEU A 10 0.95 20.96 12.39
N ASN A 11 1.08 20.07 11.41
CA ASN A 11 2.02 20.26 10.29
C ASN A 11 1.36 20.21 8.89
N PRO A 12 0.45 21.15 8.55
CA PRO A 12 -0.28 21.16 7.26
C PRO A 12 0.53 21.67 6.06
N PHE A 13 1.84 21.95 6.19
CA PHE A 13 2.70 22.42 5.10
C PHE A 13 3.99 21.58 4.99
N GLY A 14 3.91 20.49 4.24
CA GLY A 14 5.08 19.86 3.59
C GLY A 14 5.14 20.35 2.14
N GLU A 15 6.20 21.07 1.78
CA GLU A 15 6.27 21.96 0.61
C GLU A 15 5.95 21.29 -0.74
N GLU A 16 5.03 21.89 -1.51
CA GLU A 16 5.01 21.72 -2.96
C GLU A 16 6.17 22.53 -3.57
N VAL A 17 7.02 21.88 -4.38
CA VAL A 17 8.02 22.59 -5.19
C VAL A 17 7.77 22.28 -6.67
N PHE A 18 7.08 23.23 -7.32
CA PHE A 18 7.05 23.34 -8.78
C PHE A 18 8.44 23.75 -9.29
N ILE A 19 8.86 23.22 -10.44
CA ILE A 19 10.07 23.66 -11.14
C ILE A 19 9.66 24.26 -12.49
N THR A 20 9.90 25.56 -12.67
CA THR A 20 9.82 26.25 -13.95
C THR A 20 11.23 26.54 -14.47
N GLU A 21 11.46 26.30 -15.77
CA GLU A 21 12.75 26.56 -16.40
C GLU A 21 12.98 28.05 -16.67
N LYS A 22 14.17 28.57 -16.32
CA LYS A 22 14.92 29.40 -17.28
C LYS A 22 16.43 29.39 -17.02
N GLN A 23 17.16 29.57 -18.11
CA GLN A 23 18.56 29.24 -18.29
C GLN A 23 19.52 30.40 -17.93
N ARG A 24 20.76 30.01 -17.56
CA ARG A 24 22.06 30.74 -17.56
C ARG A 24 22.51 31.39 -16.24
N ASP A 25 23.78 31.28 -15.82
CA ASP A 25 24.87 30.45 -16.37
C ASP A 25 26.03 30.15 -15.37
N SER A 26 26.83 29.15 -15.76
CA SER A 26 28.24 28.88 -15.40
C SER A 26 28.69 28.54 -13.95
N ILE A 27 29.31 27.34 -13.87
CA ILE A 27 30.26 26.77 -12.88
C ILE A 27 29.66 25.83 -11.80
N GLY A 28 29.92 24.53 -11.97
CA GLY A 28 29.78 23.49 -10.93
C GLY A 28 28.81 22.35 -11.29
N GLY A 29 29.32 21.13 -11.47
CA GLY A 29 28.51 19.92 -11.64
C GLY A 29 29.35 18.64 -11.68
N PRO A 30 28.75 17.42 -11.71
CA PRO A 30 27.32 17.12 -11.70
C PRO A 30 26.86 16.32 -10.45
N LYS A 31 25.60 16.50 -10.00
CA LYS A 31 24.93 15.54 -9.11
C LYS A 31 24.10 14.56 -9.94
N ALA A 32 24.76 13.54 -10.48
CA ALA A 32 24.07 12.43 -11.13
C ALA A 32 23.50 11.46 -10.07
N TYR A 33 22.26 11.03 -10.27
CA TYR A 33 21.62 9.96 -9.48
C TYR A 33 22.19 8.61 -9.94
N THR A 34 23.33 8.21 -9.35
CA THR A 34 24.10 7.08 -9.87
C THR A 34 23.56 5.72 -9.38
N ARG A 35 22.87 5.05 -10.32
CA ARG A 35 22.71 3.59 -10.46
C ARG A 35 23.79 2.79 -9.71
N CYS A 36 23.39 1.97 -8.74
CA CYS A 36 24.30 1.04 -8.06
C CYS A 36 24.75 -0.08 -9.01
N LEU A 37 26.04 -0.10 -9.34
CA LEU A 37 26.77 -1.21 -9.92
C LEU A 37 27.89 -1.56 -8.94
N ILE A 38 27.90 -2.77 -8.40
CA ILE A 38 29.04 -3.27 -7.60
C ILE A 38 29.44 -4.63 -8.17
N SER A 39 30.68 -4.68 -8.65
CA SER A 39 31.37 -5.90 -9.06
C SER A 39 32.56 -6.14 -8.12
N SER A 40 32.65 -7.37 -7.62
CA SER A 40 33.90 -8.11 -7.31
C SER A 40 35.03 -7.44 -6.49
N VAL A 41 35.18 -7.91 -5.23
CA VAL A 41 36.43 -8.17 -4.44
C VAL A 41 37.45 -7.01 -4.24
N THR A 42 38.22 -6.90 -3.15
CA THR A 42 38.88 -7.89 -2.27
C THR A 42 38.86 -7.48 -0.78
N ALA A 43 39.30 -8.38 0.11
CA ALA A 43 39.47 -8.12 1.54
C ALA A 43 40.91 -7.68 1.88
N ASP A 44 41.07 -6.74 2.83
CA ASP A 44 41.86 -6.95 4.05
C ASP A 44 41.48 -5.90 5.14
N SER A 45 42.19 -5.88 6.27
CA SER A 45 41.61 -5.70 7.61
C SER A 45 41.59 -4.30 8.25
N SER A 46 40.71 -4.18 9.25
CA SER A 46 40.82 -3.34 10.47
C SER A 46 40.63 -1.81 10.40
N ALA A 47 39.36 -1.38 10.27
CA ALA A 47 38.78 -0.28 11.07
C ALA A 47 37.25 -0.31 10.96
N SER A 48 36.55 -0.91 11.94
CA SER A 48 35.08 -0.93 11.93
C SER A 48 34.51 0.39 12.43
N CYS A 49 34.58 1.42 11.59
CA CYS A 49 33.68 2.56 11.71
C CYS A 49 32.24 2.04 11.69
N ASN A 50 31.39 2.51 12.62
CA ASN A 50 29.97 2.17 12.61
C ASN A 50 29.30 2.87 11.43
N GLU A 51 29.35 2.23 10.26
CA GLU A 51 28.53 2.60 9.11
C GLU A 51 27.06 2.71 9.54
N PRO A 52 26.31 3.72 9.09
CA PRO A 52 24.88 3.79 9.35
C PRO A 52 24.25 2.54 8.75
N SER A 53 23.66 1.69 9.61
CA SER A 53 23.11 0.40 9.22
C SER A 53 22.20 0.59 8.01
N GLN A 54 22.63 0.08 6.84
CA GLN A 54 21.88 0.23 5.60
C GLN A 54 20.49 -0.34 5.83
N LEU A 55 19.48 0.54 5.80
CA LEU A 55 18.11 0.15 6.12
C LEU A 55 17.67 -0.92 5.12
N GLU A 56 17.28 -2.08 5.64
CA GLU A 56 16.80 -3.19 4.82
C GLU A 56 15.41 -2.82 4.27
N VAL A 57 15.40 -2.34 3.02
CA VAL A 57 14.18 -1.92 2.32
C VAL A 57 13.72 -3.03 1.39
N TYR A 58 12.45 -3.45 1.53
CA TYR A 58 11.84 -4.38 0.59
C TYR A 58 11.95 -3.88 -0.85
N LYS A 59 12.40 -4.77 -1.76
CA LYS A 59 12.37 -4.52 -3.20
C LYS A 59 10.94 -4.15 -3.62
N MET A 60 10.78 -2.98 -4.23
CA MET A 60 9.50 -2.42 -4.67
C MET A 60 9.68 -1.74 -6.04
N THR A 61 10.17 -2.49 -7.03
CA THR A 61 10.55 -1.99 -8.37
C THR A 61 9.88 -2.71 -9.52
N SER A 62 9.26 -3.88 -9.29
CA SER A 62 8.49 -4.61 -10.32
C SER A 62 7.33 -3.78 -10.86
N GLN A 63 6.99 -3.99 -12.14
CA GLN A 63 5.84 -3.37 -12.80
C GLN A 63 4.98 -4.45 -13.48
N PRO A 64 3.73 -4.64 -13.05
CA PRO A 64 3.08 -3.99 -11.91
C PRO A 64 3.73 -4.40 -10.59
N ARG A 65 3.64 -3.55 -9.55
CA ARG A 65 4.24 -3.86 -8.23
C ARG A 65 3.65 -5.12 -7.60
N GLY A 66 2.38 -5.38 -7.90
CA GLY A 66 1.59 -6.31 -7.14
C GLY A 66 0.11 -6.28 -7.52
N VAL A 67 -0.66 -7.04 -6.74
CA VAL A 67 -2.12 -7.00 -6.75
C VAL A 67 -2.61 -6.33 -5.46
N CYS A 68 -3.59 -5.42 -5.61
CA CYS A 68 -4.38 -4.87 -4.53
C CYS A 68 -5.81 -5.43 -4.65
N LEU A 69 -6.16 -6.34 -3.74
CA LEU A 69 -7.49 -6.92 -3.62
C LEU A 69 -8.33 -6.05 -2.67
N ILE A 70 -9.48 -5.55 -3.13
CA ILE A 70 -10.42 -4.76 -2.33
C ILE A 70 -11.70 -5.58 -2.14
N LEU A 71 -12.00 -5.97 -0.91
CA LEU A 71 -13.21 -6.68 -0.53
C LEU A 71 -14.18 -5.67 0.09
N ASN A 72 -15.12 -5.19 -0.71
CA ASN A 72 -16.00 -4.07 -0.40
C ASN A 72 -17.42 -4.54 -0.05
N ASN A 73 -17.67 -4.79 1.24
CA ASN A 73 -18.98 -5.19 1.73
C ASN A 73 -19.79 -3.95 2.17
N HIS A 74 -20.77 -3.60 1.35
CA HIS A 74 -21.78 -2.57 1.59
C HIS A 74 -23.07 -3.19 2.17
N SER A 75 -23.65 -4.16 1.47
CA SER A 75 -24.93 -4.79 1.80
C SER A 75 -24.75 -6.04 2.67
N PHE A 76 -25.47 -6.08 3.79
CA PHE A 76 -25.50 -7.18 4.74
C PHE A 76 -26.87 -7.87 4.81
N ALA A 77 -27.74 -7.69 3.81
CA ALA A 77 -29.06 -8.31 3.74
C ALA A 77 -29.03 -9.83 4.00
N LYS A 78 -28.15 -10.56 3.28
CA LYS A 78 -27.93 -12.01 3.47
C LYS A 78 -27.53 -12.38 4.91
N ALA A 79 -26.79 -11.52 5.60
CA ALA A 79 -26.38 -11.75 6.98
C ALA A 79 -27.53 -11.49 7.97
N ARG A 80 -28.38 -10.48 7.72
CA ARG A 80 -29.61 -10.22 8.48
C ARG A 80 -30.62 -11.36 8.35
N GLU A 81 -30.71 -11.96 7.16
CA GLU A 81 -31.57 -13.11 6.88
C GLU A 81 -31.05 -14.39 7.53
N ALA A 82 -29.75 -14.67 7.43
CA ALA A 82 -29.16 -15.92 7.89
C ALA A 82 -28.90 -15.99 9.41
N VAL A 83 -28.70 -14.86 10.09
CA VAL A 83 -28.26 -14.83 11.50
C VAL A 83 -29.13 -13.90 12.35
N VAL A 84 -29.83 -14.46 13.34
CA VAL A 84 -30.75 -13.72 14.22
C VAL A 84 -30.08 -12.55 14.94
N GLU A 85 -28.87 -12.77 15.47
CA GLU A 85 -28.05 -11.75 16.15
C GLU A 85 -27.66 -10.58 15.24
N LEU A 86 -27.68 -10.76 13.92
CA LEU A 86 -27.29 -9.76 12.94
C LEU A 86 -28.49 -9.03 12.32
N LYS A 87 -29.73 -9.28 12.73
CA LYS A 87 -30.94 -8.63 12.17
C LYS A 87 -30.86 -7.10 12.13
N ASN A 88 -30.21 -6.48 13.12
CA ASN A 88 -30.04 -5.03 13.23
C ASN A 88 -28.73 -4.50 12.58
N LEU A 89 -27.98 -5.34 11.88
CA LEU A 89 -26.74 -4.96 11.20
C LEU A 89 -27.04 -4.06 10.00
N LYS A 90 -26.67 -2.78 10.11
CA LYS A 90 -26.89 -1.76 9.06
C LYS A 90 -25.98 -1.98 7.86
N ASP A 91 -26.40 -1.50 6.69
CA ASP A 91 -25.54 -1.45 5.50
C ASP A 91 -24.49 -0.32 5.61
N ARG A 92 -23.32 -0.49 5.01
CA ARG A 92 -22.16 0.42 5.16
C ARG A 92 -22.19 1.57 4.16
N THR A 93 -23.21 2.43 4.26
CA THR A 93 -23.34 3.65 3.44
C THR A 93 -22.07 4.49 3.50
N GLY A 94 -21.39 4.67 2.37
CA GLY A 94 -20.12 5.41 2.27
C GLY A 94 -18.92 4.56 1.83
N THR A 95 -18.94 3.23 2.03
CA THR A 95 -17.81 2.34 1.69
C THR A 95 -17.38 2.38 0.23
N ASP A 96 -18.29 2.77 -0.67
CA ASP A 96 -17.98 2.93 -2.10
C ASP A 96 -17.07 4.11 -2.39
N LYS A 97 -17.09 5.15 -1.55
CA LYS A 97 -16.13 6.25 -1.59
C LYS A 97 -14.75 5.75 -1.16
N ASP A 98 -14.68 5.02 -0.04
CA ASP A 98 -13.43 4.40 0.44
C ASP A 98 -12.82 3.49 -0.64
N ALA A 99 -13.62 2.61 -1.24
CA ALA A 99 -13.19 1.74 -2.33
C ALA A 99 -12.72 2.51 -3.58
N ALA A 100 -13.41 3.61 -3.95
CA ALA A 100 -13.00 4.48 -5.05
C ALA A 100 -11.66 5.19 -4.78
N ASP A 101 -11.45 5.66 -3.55
CA ASP A 101 -10.24 6.32 -3.11
C ASP A 101 -9.06 5.35 -3.05
N LEU A 102 -9.25 4.14 -2.50
CA LEU A 102 -8.26 3.05 -2.53
C LEU A 102 -7.90 2.64 -3.97
N LYS A 103 -8.90 2.44 -4.84
CA LYS A 103 -8.67 2.16 -6.27
C LYS A 103 -7.82 3.26 -6.94
N ARG A 104 -8.09 4.53 -6.64
CA ARG A 104 -7.31 5.66 -7.19
C ARG A 104 -5.87 5.65 -6.67
N VAL A 105 -5.65 5.44 -5.37
CA VAL A 105 -4.32 5.43 -4.76
C VAL A 105 -3.49 4.24 -5.25
N PHE A 106 -4.00 3.01 -5.18
CA PHE A 106 -3.21 1.83 -5.56
C PHE A 106 -2.92 1.75 -7.07
N ARG A 107 -3.80 2.30 -7.94
CA ARG A 107 -3.48 2.47 -9.37
C ARG A 107 -2.35 3.49 -9.59
N LYS A 108 -2.33 4.62 -8.87
CA LYS A 108 -1.21 5.57 -8.89
C LYS A 108 0.11 4.93 -8.40
N LEU A 109 0.02 3.98 -7.48
CA LEU A 109 1.16 3.20 -7.00
C LEU A 109 1.54 2.00 -7.91
N HIS A 110 0.97 1.88 -9.11
CA HIS A 110 1.24 0.81 -10.09
C HIS A 110 0.88 -0.62 -9.63
N PHE A 111 -0.16 -0.78 -8.80
CA PHE A 111 -0.79 -2.08 -8.55
C PHE A 111 -1.88 -2.38 -9.57
N ILE A 112 -2.07 -3.66 -9.88
CA ILE A 112 -3.34 -4.16 -10.45
C ILE A 112 -4.36 -4.13 -9.31
N VAL A 113 -5.49 -3.45 -9.48
CA VAL A 113 -6.52 -3.33 -8.43
C VAL A 113 -7.78 -4.09 -8.82
N GLU A 114 -8.21 -5.00 -7.95
CA GLU A 114 -9.33 -5.91 -8.14
C GLU A 114 -10.36 -5.70 -7.02
N GLU A 115 -11.60 -5.33 -7.34
CA GLU A 115 -12.68 -5.15 -6.36
C GLU A 115 -13.69 -6.31 -6.42
N HIS A 116 -14.04 -6.84 -5.25
CA HIS A 116 -15.16 -7.75 -5.08
C HIS A 116 -16.15 -7.15 -4.08
N ARG A 117 -17.46 -7.28 -4.35
CA ARG A 117 -18.52 -6.62 -3.57
C ARG A 117 -19.44 -7.61 -2.88
N ASP A 118 -19.91 -7.25 -1.69
CA ASP A 118 -20.95 -7.95 -0.91
C ASP A 118 -20.76 -9.48 -0.80
N LEU A 119 -19.53 -9.88 -0.47
CA LEU A 119 -19.12 -11.27 -0.30
C LEU A 119 -19.47 -11.79 1.10
N THR A 120 -20.02 -13.01 1.16
CA THR A 120 -20.11 -13.77 2.42
C THR A 120 -18.72 -14.20 2.91
N ALA A 121 -18.60 -14.63 4.17
CA ALA A 121 -17.33 -15.11 4.73
C ALA A 121 -16.72 -16.28 3.92
N GLU A 122 -17.56 -17.20 3.44
CA GLU A 122 -17.14 -18.31 2.56
C GLU A 122 -16.63 -17.79 1.20
N GLN A 123 -17.30 -16.79 0.63
CA GLN A 123 -16.87 -16.18 -0.63
C GLN A 123 -15.57 -15.40 -0.45
N ILE A 124 -15.39 -14.65 0.64
CA ILE A 124 -14.12 -14.00 1.00
C ILE A 124 -12.99 -15.04 1.05
N TYR A 125 -13.20 -16.16 1.75
CA TYR A 125 -12.22 -17.24 1.82
C TYR A 125 -11.85 -17.77 0.42
N LYS A 126 -12.84 -18.15 -0.40
CA LYS A 126 -12.62 -18.65 -1.77
C LYS A 126 -11.93 -17.63 -2.68
N THR A 127 -12.25 -16.34 -2.53
CA THR A 127 -11.59 -15.26 -3.27
C THR A 127 -10.13 -15.14 -2.86
N VAL A 128 -9.82 -14.97 -1.58
CA VAL A 128 -8.43 -14.84 -1.08
C VAL A 128 -7.62 -16.10 -1.40
N ASP A 129 -8.20 -17.28 -1.25
CA ASP A 129 -7.61 -18.58 -1.62
C ASP A 129 -7.31 -18.69 -3.13
N THR A 130 -8.09 -18.03 -3.98
CA THR A 130 -7.79 -17.92 -5.41
C THR A 130 -6.60 -17.00 -5.68
N TYR A 131 -6.47 -15.88 -4.96
CA TYR A 131 -5.28 -15.02 -5.06
C TYR A 131 -4.02 -15.68 -4.47
N ARG A 132 -4.16 -16.50 -3.42
CA ARG A 132 -3.08 -17.35 -2.86
C ARG A 132 -2.48 -18.30 -3.89
N ARG A 133 -3.28 -18.78 -4.85
CA ARG A 133 -2.84 -19.70 -5.94
C ARG A 133 -2.31 -19.00 -7.19
N LYS A 134 -2.43 -17.68 -7.32
CA LYS A 134 -1.87 -16.96 -8.49
C LYS A 134 -0.34 -16.99 -8.44
N ASP A 135 0.30 -16.91 -9.60
CA ASP A 135 1.74 -16.66 -9.66
C ASP A 135 2.02 -15.19 -9.27
N HIS A 136 2.98 -15.02 -8.36
CA HIS A 136 3.45 -13.73 -7.87
C HIS A 136 4.97 -13.58 -8.03
N LYS A 137 5.66 -14.48 -8.75
CA LYS A 137 7.12 -14.48 -8.91
C LYS A 137 7.68 -13.19 -9.52
N ASP A 138 6.89 -12.51 -10.34
CA ASP A 138 7.18 -11.22 -10.96
C ASP A 138 6.68 -10.00 -10.14
N LYS A 139 6.05 -10.23 -9.00
CA LYS A 139 5.46 -9.20 -8.12
C LYS A 139 6.30 -9.03 -6.86
N ASP A 140 6.35 -7.78 -6.38
CA ASP A 140 7.07 -7.41 -5.17
C ASP A 140 6.15 -7.32 -3.95
N CYS A 141 4.84 -7.16 -4.15
CA CYS A 141 3.90 -6.90 -3.07
C CYS A 141 2.51 -7.50 -3.34
N PHE A 142 1.78 -7.83 -2.27
CA PHE A 142 0.35 -8.12 -2.29
C PHE A 142 -0.34 -7.29 -1.22
N VAL A 143 -1.47 -6.68 -1.56
CA VAL A 143 -2.30 -5.87 -0.65
C VAL A 143 -3.71 -6.44 -0.65
N CYS A 144 -4.32 -6.56 0.54
CA CYS A 144 -5.73 -6.90 0.70
C CYS A 144 -6.41 -5.87 1.63
N CYS A 145 -7.36 -5.12 1.10
CA CYS A 145 -8.18 -4.16 1.84
C CYS A 145 -9.54 -4.78 2.11
N ILE A 146 -9.92 -4.95 3.37
CA ILE A 146 -11.21 -5.53 3.77
C ILE A 146 -12.08 -4.41 4.34
N LEU A 147 -13.14 -4.04 3.62
CA LEU A 147 -14.12 -3.02 4.02
C LEU A 147 -15.40 -3.75 4.43
N SER A 148 -15.54 -4.05 5.72
CA SER A 148 -16.66 -4.81 6.27
C SER A 148 -16.96 -4.36 7.71
N HIS A 149 -18.10 -4.80 8.25
CA HIS A 149 -18.29 -4.82 9.70
C HIS A 149 -17.36 -5.84 10.35
N GLY A 150 -17.06 -5.62 11.62
CA GLY A 150 -16.32 -6.53 12.49
C GLY A 150 -16.85 -6.51 13.91
N LYS A 151 -16.48 -7.52 14.69
CA LYS A 151 -16.75 -7.62 16.14
C LYS A 151 -15.40 -7.78 16.84
N ARG A 152 -15.28 -7.37 18.11
CA ARG A 152 -14.13 -7.76 18.94
C ARG A 152 -14.10 -9.29 19.08
N GLY A 153 -12.92 -9.87 18.86
CA GLY A 153 -12.58 -11.23 19.32
C GLY A 153 -12.17 -11.23 20.78
#